data_AF-E3NW93-F1
#
_entry.id   AF-E3NW93-F1
#
_cell.length_a   1.000
_cell.length_b   1.000
_cell.length_c   1.000
_cell.angle_alpha   90.00
_cell.angle_beta   90.00
_cell.angle_gamma   90.00
#
_symmetry.space_group_name_H-M   'P 1'
#
loop_
_entity.id
_entity.type
_entity.pdbx_description
1 polymer ?
#
loop_
_entity_poly.entity_id
_entity_poly.type
_entity_poly.pdbx_seq_one_letter_code
_entity_poly.pdbx_strand_id
1 'polypeptide(L)'
;MSRFPLLRLPTLPLLNCIQYLKVFEIIDFSLLSKRTKALVSLVNWNQPDIHLNFIEDSQICLKFPNDPGLEWILDFENEFNDGLDHTPRVIDGNQFPSYIGSALHGPKVFHYLVFPNDEHFETMRKMAEHVSKIFRTPIASFGIHQQSDPSTMSIVRWFSTLQSSVVDVRIKNEVSTSVPTLLFILDNIKMTDHFSFNLEESTPDFEYHKAIDIPTLILSHSHWITLKSILNSSSRVLILDESNLTLHDINTLLKCWLKRSNPQLEYISIRRSIKKMEENAFRIITKDLEVREHVEDGKRPMQIVFHRKVTYPLSNVLCYDIVRDDGTIGTFHQTYFSRSDDSNSDEHSKLHYFYLHVWNKNIIDFSLLSKRTKALVSLVNWNQPDIHLNFIEDSQICLKFPNDPGLEWILDFENEFDDELNHTSRAIDGNQFPSSISSALHGPKVFHYLVFPNDEHFETMRKMANHVSTIFRTSIASFEIHQQSDQLTMSIVKWFSTLQSSVVNLHIKIDDITAPTLLFILDISK
;
A
#
# COMPACT_ATOMS: atom_id res chain seq x y z
N MET A 1 16.05 -44.16 -21.08
CA MET A 1 16.17 -42.77 -21.58
C MET A 1 17.55 -42.24 -21.20
N SER A 2 18.30 -41.65 -22.13
CA SER A 2 19.59 -41.01 -21.83
C SER A 2 19.35 -39.76 -20.98
N ARG A 3 20.09 -39.61 -19.86
CA ARG A 3 19.97 -38.43 -18.99
C ARG A 3 20.42 -37.17 -19.75
N PHE A 4 19.55 -36.17 -19.83
CA PHE A 4 19.89 -34.88 -20.43
C PHE A 4 20.92 -34.15 -19.55
N PRO A 5 22.11 -33.80 -20.06
CA PRO A 5 23.18 -33.24 -19.24
C PRO A 5 22.99 -31.73 -19.04
N LEU A 6 21.97 -31.34 -18.27
CA LEU A 6 21.56 -29.95 -18.06
C LEU A 6 22.76 -29.02 -17.75
N LEU A 7 23.63 -29.41 -16.81
CA LEU A 7 24.80 -28.61 -16.39
C LEU A 7 25.93 -28.48 -17.42
N ARG A 8 25.85 -29.20 -18.55
CA ARG A 8 26.79 -29.10 -19.68
C ARG A 8 26.32 -28.16 -20.78
N LEU A 9 25.10 -27.62 -20.66
CA LEU A 9 24.60 -26.62 -21.59
C LEU A 9 25.42 -25.32 -21.49
N PRO A 10 25.53 -24.56 -22.59
CA PRO A 10 25.98 -23.17 -22.53
C PRO A 10 25.10 -22.35 -21.58
N THR A 11 25.65 -21.27 -21.01
CA THR A 11 25.00 -20.49 -19.95
C THR A 11 23.59 -20.03 -20.29
N LEU A 12 23.37 -19.48 -21.49
CA LEU A 12 22.09 -18.87 -21.84
C LEU A 12 20.96 -19.93 -22.01
N PRO A 13 21.15 -21.03 -22.75
CA PRO A 13 20.22 -22.16 -22.73
C PRO A 13 19.98 -22.75 -21.34
N LEU A 14 21.03 -22.84 -20.51
CA LEU A 14 20.91 -23.34 -19.14
C LEU A 14 19.99 -22.46 -18.27
N LEU A 15 20.18 -21.14 -18.31
CA LEU A 15 19.34 -20.20 -17.57
C LEU A 15 17.88 -20.27 -18.04
N ASN A 16 17.64 -20.39 -19.35
CA ASN A 16 16.29 -20.58 -19.88
C ASN A 16 15.66 -21.89 -19.38
N CYS A 17 16.40 -23.01 -19.35
CA CYS A 17 15.88 -24.26 -18.78
C CYS A 17 15.52 -24.11 -17.29
N ILE A 18 16.33 -23.37 -16.51
CA ILE A 18 16.10 -23.13 -15.09
C ILE A 18 14.82 -22.29 -14.87
N GLN A 19 14.50 -21.36 -15.78
CA GLN A 19 13.26 -20.56 -15.70
C GLN A 19 11.97 -21.37 -15.78
N TYR A 20 12.01 -22.57 -16.38
CA TYR A 20 10.84 -23.44 -16.49
C TYR A 20 10.64 -24.39 -15.30
N LEU A 21 11.56 -24.38 -14.33
CA LEU A 21 11.41 -25.15 -13.10
C LEU A 21 10.35 -24.53 -12.20
N LYS A 22 9.60 -25.38 -11.48
CA LYS A 22 8.70 -24.94 -10.41
C LYS A 22 9.49 -24.37 -9.23
N VAL A 23 8.86 -23.56 -8.39
CA VAL A 23 9.53 -22.88 -7.26
C VAL A 23 10.30 -23.84 -6.35
N PHE A 24 9.70 -24.98 -5.97
CA PHE A 24 10.41 -25.97 -5.15
C PHE A 24 11.52 -26.70 -5.93
N GLU A 25 11.38 -26.91 -7.24
CA GLU A 25 12.46 -27.46 -8.07
C GLU A 25 13.63 -26.48 -8.21
N ILE A 26 13.34 -25.16 -8.25
CA ILE A 26 14.35 -24.10 -8.23
C ILE A 26 15.11 -24.13 -6.91
N ILE A 27 14.41 -24.22 -5.78
CA ILE A 27 15.00 -24.33 -4.45
C ILE A 27 15.87 -25.59 -4.38
N ASP A 28 15.34 -26.74 -4.79
CA ASP A 28 16.07 -28.01 -4.81
C ASP A 28 17.35 -27.95 -5.64
N PHE A 29 17.24 -27.44 -6.87
CA PHE A 29 18.37 -27.29 -7.76
C PHE A 29 19.43 -26.37 -7.16
N SER A 30 19.02 -25.28 -6.51
CA SER A 30 19.93 -24.33 -5.86
C SER A 30 20.64 -24.90 -4.62
N LEU A 31 20.07 -25.92 -3.96
CA LEU A 31 20.68 -26.59 -2.80
C LEU A 31 21.77 -27.62 -3.20
N LEU A 32 21.83 -28.04 -4.48
CA LEU A 32 22.78 -29.07 -4.91
C LEU A 32 24.26 -28.68 -4.79
N SER A 33 24.61 -27.40 -5.00
CA SER A 33 25.99 -26.92 -4.95
C SER A 33 26.09 -25.38 -4.95
N LYS A 34 27.26 -24.85 -4.60
CA LYS A 34 27.56 -23.41 -4.78
C LYS A 34 27.38 -22.96 -6.24
N ARG A 35 27.69 -23.82 -7.22
CA ARG A 35 27.54 -23.52 -8.66
C ARG A 35 26.08 -23.40 -9.06
N THR A 36 25.22 -24.33 -8.63
CA THR A 36 23.79 -24.29 -8.97
C THR A 36 23.08 -23.15 -8.26
N LYS A 37 23.42 -22.86 -7.00
CA LYS A 37 22.98 -21.64 -6.30
C LYS A 37 23.32 -20.37 -7.09
N ALA A 38 24.56 -20.26 -7.58
CA ALA A 38 24.98 -19.12 -8.39
C ALA A 38 24.20 -19.03 -9.71
N LEU A 39 23.96 -20.15 -10.40
CA LEU A 39 23.17 -20.18 -11.63
C LEU A 39 21.72 -19.71 -11.41
N VAL A 40 21.06 -20.19 -10.36
CA VAL A 40 19.69 -19.75 -10.01
C VAL A 40 19.67 -18.25 -9.72
N SER A 41 20.67 -17.73 -8.99
CA SER A 41 20.75 -16.29 -8.71
C SER A 41 21.01 -15.42 -9.94
N LEU A 42 21.48 -15.99 -11.06
CA LEU A 42 21.68 -15.25 -12.32
C LEU A 42 20.40 -15.13 -13.15
N VAL A 43 19.41 -15.98 -12.90
CA VAL A 43 18.14 -15.94 -13.61
C VAL A 43 17.39 -14.66 -13.26
N ASN A 44 16.78 -14.04 -14.28
CA ASN A 44 15.90 -12.89 -14.09
C ASN A 44 14.51 -13.38 -13.66
N TRP A 45 14.28 -13.45 -12.36
CA TRP A 45 13.01 -13.86 -11.76
C TRP A 45 12.03 -12.68 -11.72
N ASN A 46 10.74 -12.98 -11.81
CA ASN A 46 9.73 -12.09 -11.25
C ASN A 46 9.90 -12.15 -9.73
N GLN A 47 10.40 -11.07 -9.13
CA GLN A 47 10.80 -11.06 -7.72
C GLN A 47 9.59 -11.37 -6.83
N PRO A 48 9.65 -12.42 -5.98
CA PRO A 48 8.55 -12.75 -5.10
C PRO A 48 8.55 -11.85 -3.86
N ASP A 49 7.38 -11.51 -3.35
CA ASP A 49 7.27 -11.01 -1.99
C ASP A 49 7.58 -12.15 -1.01
N ILE A 50 8.62 -11.97 -0.20
CA ILE A 50 9.06 -12.93 0.81
C ILE A 50 8.53 -12.50 2.17
N HIS A 51 7.74 -13.37 2.81
CA HIS A 51 7.17 -13.14 4.13
C HIS A 51 7.66 -14.21 5.10
N LEU A 52 8.12 -13.80 6.28
CA LEU A 52 8.50 -14.70 7.35
C LEU A 52 7.47 -14.64 8.47
N ASN A 53 7.04 -15.78 9.00
CA ASN A 53 6.19 -15.84 10.19
C ASN A 53 6.83 -16.78 11.21
N PHE A 54 7.31 -16.22 12.32
CA PHE A 54 7.85 -16.96 13.46
C PHE A 54 6.70 -17.27 14.42
N ILE A 55 6.06 -18.42 14.21
CA ILE A 55 4.94 -18.94 14.98
C ILE A 55 5.26 -20.39 15.40
N GLU A 56 4.34 -21.08 16.07
CA GLU A 56 4.53 -22.50 16.44
C GLU A 56 4.96 -23.35 15.24
N ASP A 57 4.15 -23.34 14.16
CA ASP A 57 4.52 -23.87 12.85
C ASP A 57 5.00 -22.73 11.94
N SER A 58 6.29 -22.44 12.01
CA SER A 58 6.87 -21.27 11.35
C SER A 58 6.87 -21.37 9.83
N GLN A 59 6.76 -20.24 9.14
CA GLN A 59 6.52 -20.23 7.69
C GLN A 59 7.34 -19.19 6.93
N ILE A 60 7.83 -19.59 5.75
CA ILE A 60 8.36 -18.68 4.72
C ILE A 60 7.39 -18.72 3.53
N CYS A 61 6.65 -17.64 3.30
CA CYS A 61 5.74 -17.53 2.16
C CYS A 61 6.40 -16.77 1.01
N LEU A 62 6.29 -17.28 -0.20
CA LEU A 62 6.71 -16.65 -1.45
C LEU A 62 5.49 -16.39 -2.31
N LYS A 63 5.25 -15.11 -2.61
CA LYS A 63 4.13 -14.67 -3.46
C LYS A 63 4.68 -14.01 -4.72
N PHE A 64 4.40 -14.62 -5.87
CA PHE A 64 4.86 -14.10 -7.15
C PHE A 64 3.80 -13.17 -7.76
N PRO A 65 4.16 -11.96 -8.21
CA PRO A 65 3.19 -10.99 -8.76
C PRO A 65 2.37 -11.52 -9.95
N ASN A 66 2.97 -12.39 -10.77
CA ASN A 66 2.35 -12.92 -11.99
C ASN A 66 1.35 -14.05 -11.72
N ASP A 67 1.41 -14.66 -10.53
CA ASP A 67 0.58 -15.81 -10.16
C ASP A 67 -0.16 -15.54 -8.83
N PRO A 68 -1.04 -14.53 -8.74
CA PRO A 68 -1.67 -14.12 -7.48
C PRO A 68 -2.58 -15.19 -6.84
N GLY A 69 -2.94 -16.22 -7.60
CA GLY A 69 -3.69 -17.39 -7.12
C GLY A 69 -2.81 -18.51 -6.55
N LEU A 70 -1.48 -18.42 -6.65
CA LEU A 70 -0.53 -19.42 -6.16
C LEU A 70 0.31 -18.85 -5.01
N GLU A 71 0.38 -19.57 -3.91
CA GLU A 71 1.28 -19.26 -2.80
C GLU A 71 2.20 -20.46 -2.53
N TRP A 72 3.51 -20.20 -2.45
CA TRP A 72 4.51 -21.22 -2.13
C TRP A 72 4.99 -21.02 -0.71
N ILE A 73 4.78 -22.02 0.14
CA ILE A 73 5.05 -21.96 1.58
C ILE A 73 6.11 -22.99 1.90
N LEU A 74 7.19 -22.54 2.55
CA LEU A 74 8.08 -23.44 3.25
C LEU A 74 7.61 -23.47 4.71
N ASP A 75 7.13 -24.62 5.13
CA ASP A 75 6.50 -24.83 6.43
C ASP A 75 7.46 -25.55 7.36
N PHE A 76 7.53 -25.14 8.62
CA PHE A 76 8.42 -25.68 9.63
C PHE A 76 7.55 -26.14 10.81
N GLU A 77 7.19 -27.42 10.81
CA GLU A 77 6.21 -28.00 11.74
C GLU A 77 6.88 -28.50 13.03
N ASN A 78 6.30 -28.16 14.18
CA ASN A 78 6.76 -28.70 15.48
C ASN A 78 6.43 -30.20 15.61
N GLU A 79 5.21 -30.59 15.24
CA GLU A 79 4.77 -32.00 15.22
C GLU A 79 4.96 -32.59 13.82
N PHE A 80 6.21 -32.78 13.42
CA PHE A 80 6.55 -33.33 12.11
C PHE A 80 6.04 -34.77 11.97
N ASN A 81 5.22 -35.04 10.95
CA ASN A 81 4.58 -36.34 10.77
C ASN A 81 5.53 -37.40 10.21
N ASP A 82 6.14 -38.19 11.09
CA ASP A 82 7.04 -39.32 10.78
C ASP A 82 6.39 -40.45 9.94
N GLY A 83 5.07 -40.43 9.74
CA GLY A 83 4.32 -41.43 8.97
C GLY A 83 4.26 -41.19 7.47
N LEU A 84 4.81 -40.06 6.97
CA LEU A 84 4.82 -39.72 5.55
C LEU A 84 6.14 -40.13 4.86
N ASP A 85 6.08 -40.33 3.54
CA ASP A 85 7.30 -40.57 2.75
C ASP A 85 8.13 -39.29 2.66
N HIS A 86 9.24 -39.26 3.40
CA HIS A 86 10.12 -38.09 3.45
C HIS A 86 11.25 -38.15 2.41
N THR A 87 11.52 -37.00 1.81
CA THR A 87 12.69 -36.75 0.95
C THR A 87 13.75 -35.99 1.75
N PRO A 88 14.99 -36.51 1.87
CA PRO A 88 16.05 -35.80 2.56
C PRO A 88 16.57 -34.63 1.71
N ARG A 89 16.75 -33.46 2.33
CA ARG A 89 17.33 -32.27 1.72
C ARG A 89 18.51 -31.76 2.53
N VAL A 90 19.58 -31.39 1.83
CA VAL A 90 20.78 -30.84 2.47
C VAL A 90 20.70 -29.32 2.48
N ILE A 91 20.61 -28.73 3.67
CA ILE A 91 20.60 -27.29 3.89
C ILE A 91 21.87 -26.96 4.68
N ASP A 92 22.77 -26.21 4.04
CA ASP A 92 24.05 -25.79 4.66
C ASP A 92 24.89 -26.94 5.24
N GLY A 93 24.90 -28.09 4.54
CA GLY A 93 25.63 -29.28 4.95
C GLY A 93 24.89 -30.22 5.92
N ASN A 94 23.76 -29.79 6.48
CA ASN A 94 22.92 -30.61 7.36
C ASN A 94 21.77 -31.24 6.58
N GLN A 95 21.43 -32.49 6.88
CA GLN A 95 20.39 -33.24 6.19
C GLN A 95 19.08 -33.20 6.99
N PHE A 96 18.01 -32.74 6.36
CA PHE A 96 16.68 -32.60 6.96
C PHE A 96 15.65 -33.43 6.19
N PRO A 97 14.76 -34.18 6.87
CA PRO A 97 13.60 -34.78 6.22
C PRO A 97 12.66 -33.66 5.74
N SER A 98 11.98 -33.89 4.62
CA SER A 98 10.99 -32.95 4.10
C SER A 98 9.95 -33.66 3.24
N TYR A 99 8.79 -33.05 3.04
CA TYR A 99 7.80 -33.53 2.08
C TYR A 99 7.14 -32.36 1.34
N ILE A 100 6.51 -32.65 0.20
CA ILE A 100 5.79 -31.65 -0.59
C ILE A 100 4.31 -31.96 -0.53
N GLY A 101 3.51 -30.96 -0.16
CA GLY A 101 2.06 -31.00 -0.12
C GLY A 101 1.44 -29.93 -1.00
N SER A 102 0.15 -30.02 -1.28
CA SER A 102 -0.61 -28.94 -1.89
C SER A 102 -2.05 -28.95 -1.40
N ALA A 103 -2.59 -27.78 -1.12
CA ALA A 103 -3.98 -27.59 -0.71
C ALA A 103 -4.66 -26.55 -1.58
N LEU A 104 -5.94 -26.79 -1.88
CA LEU A 104 -6.81 -25.84 -2.56
C LEU A 104 -7.72 -25.18 -1.51
N HIS A 105 -7.72 -23.85 -1.46
CA HIS A 105 -8.62 -23.10 -0.58
C HIS A 105 -9.28 -21.96 -1.38
N GLY A 106 -10.54 -22.19 -1.78
CA GLY A 106 -11.27 -21.27 -2.65
C GLY A 106 -10.56 -21.12 -4.00
N PRO A 107 -10.36 -19.88 -4.50
CA PRO A 107 -9.65 -19.63 -5.77
C PRO A 107 -8.12 -19.73 -5.66
N LYS A 108 -7.57 -20.04 -4.47
CA LYS A 108 -6.13 -20.07 -4.22
C LYS A 108 -5.60 -21.49 -4.06
N VAL A 109 -4.40 -21.73 -4.59
CA VAL A 109 -3.63 -22.97 -4.39
C VAL A 109 -2.41 -22.66 -3.54
N PHE A 110 -2.21 -23.46 -2.51
CA PHE A 110 -1.08 -23.39 -1.60
C PHE A 110 -0.19 -24.61 -1.82
N HIS A 111 1.07 -24.38 -2.18
CA HIS A 111 2.08 -25.41 -2.28
C HIS A 111 2.95 -25.37 -1.04
N TYR A 112 3.14 -26.52 -0.38
CA TYR A 112 3.89 -26.63 0.86
C TYR A 112 5.16 -27.45 0.63
N LEU A 113 6.29 -26.94 1.10
CA LEU A 113 7.53 -27.69 1.27
C LEU A 113 7.82 -27.71 2.77
N VAL A 114 7.57 -28.85 3.40
CA VAL A 114 7.50 -28.96 4.85
C VAL A 114 8.80 -29.55 5.40
N PHE A 115 9.30 -28.97 6.48
CA PHE A 115 10.49 -29.39 7.25
C PHE A 115 10.11 -29.55 8.72
N PRO A 116 10.89 -30.31 9.52
CA PRO A 116 10.77 -30.25 10.96
C PRO A 116 11.24 -28.88 11.46
N ASN A 117 10.53 -28.33 12.44
CA ASN A 117 10.96 -27.12 13.13
C ASN A 117 12.02 -27.43 14.18
N ASP A 118 12.82 -26.42 14.53
CA ASP A 118 13.79 -26.49 15.61
C ASP A 118 13.56 -25.37 16.62
N GLU A 119 13.92 -25.59 17.89
CA GLU A 119 13.63 -24.68 19.01
C GLU A 119 14.13 -23.24 18.80
N HIS A 120 15.06 -23.02 17.88
CA HIS A 120 15.68 -21.72 17.61
C HIS A 120 15.45 -21.21 16.18
N PHE A 121 14.60 -21.88 15.41
CA PHE A 121 14.30 -21.58 14.02
C PHE A 121 15.54 -21.55 13.10
N GLU A 122 16.63 -22.24 13.45
CA GLU A 122 17.89 -22.25 12.70
C GLU A 122 17.71 -22.75 11.27
N THR A 123 16.89 -23.78 11.08
CA THR A 123 16.57 -24.34 9.76
C THR A 123 15.80 -23.34 8.92
N MET A 124 14.80 -22.69 9.51
CA MET A 124 14.02 -21.63 8.86
C MET A 124 14.90 -20.43 8.52
N ARG A 125 15.75 -19.98 9.43
CA ARG A 125 16.67 -18.85 9.22
C ARG A 125 17.61 -19.10 8.05
N LYS A 126 18.25 -20.27 8.00
CA LYS A 126 19.11 -20.69 6.88
C LYS A 126 18.35 -20.74 5.56
N MET A 127 17.11 -21.20 5.59
CA MET A 127 16.28 -21.25 4.40
C MET A 127 15.84 -19.86 3.95
N ALA A 128 15.49 -18.96 4.86
CA ALA A 128 15.15 -17.57 4.54
C ALA A 128 16.35 -16.83 3.90
N GLU A 129 17.55 -17.01 4.45
CA GLU A 129 18.80 -16.53 3.86
C GLU A 129 19.05 -17.07 2.45
N HIS A 130 18.81 -18.37 2.29
CA HIS A 130 18.99 -19.04 1.01
C HIS A 130 18.01 -18.54 -0.04
N VAL A 131 16.72 -18.49 0.30
CA VAL A 131 15.61 -18.04 -0.56
C VAL A 131 15.80 -16.57 -0.96
N SER A 132 16.06 -15.68 0.00
CA SER A 132 16.34 -14.26 -0.28
C SER A 132 17.52 -14.11 -1.26
N LYS A 133 18.58 -14.91 -1.09
CA LYS A 133 19.77 -14.86 -1.96
C LYS A 133 19.51 -15.39 -3.37
N ILE A 134 18.77 -16.49 -3.54
CA ILE A 134 18.53 -17.08 -4.87
C ILE A 134 17.55 -16.25 -5.69
N PHE A 135 16.53 -15.65 -5.06
CA PHE A 135 15.58 -14.77 -5.73
C PHE A 135 16.04 -13.30 -5.77
N ARG A 136 17.16 -12.99 -5.11
CA ARG A 136 17.72 -11.62 -5.02
C ARG A 136 16.69 -10.60 -4.54
N THR A 137 15.84 -11.02 -3.60
CA THR A 137 14.73 -10.20 -3.10
C THR A 137 14.85 -10.06 -1.58
N PRO A 138 14.78 -8.84 -1.02
CA PRO A 138 14.76 -8.64 0.42
C PRO A 138 13.48 -9.22 1.04
N ILE A 139 13.49 -9.39 2.36
CA ILE A 139 12.29 -9.84 3.07
C ILE A 139 11.33 -8.65 3.15
N ALA A 140 10.13 -8.80 2.58
CA ALA A 140 9.14 -7.72 2.55
C ALA A 140 8.41 -7.59 3.88
N SER A 141 8.18 -8.72 4.57
CA SER A 141 7.36 -8.78 5.78
C SER A 141 7.92 -9.81 6.74
N PHE A 142 7.90 -9.48 8.03
CA PHE A 142 8.16 -10.47 9.07
C PHE A 142 7.15 -10.35 10.23
N GLY A 143 6.66 -11.50 10.69
CA GLY A 143 5.75 -11.66 11.81
C GLY A 143 6.38 -12.45 12.95
N ILE A 144 6.15 -12.07 14.19
CA ILE A 144 6.54 -12.82 15.40
C ILE A 144 5.28 -13.05 16.25
N HIS A 145 4.95 -14.30 16.52
CA HIS A 145 3.77 -14.64 17.30
C HIS A 145 4.11 -15.54 18.49
N GLN A 146 3.58 -15.20 19.66
CA GLN A 146 3.67 -15.97 20.91
C GLN A 146 5.11 -16.37 21.29
N GLN A 147 6.10 -15.52 20.99
CA GLN A 147 7.50 -15.77 21.32
C GLN A 147 7.87 -15.14 22.66
N SER A 148 8.74 -15.81 23.41
CA SER A 148 9.34 -15.25 24.62
C SER A 148 10.22 -14.04 24.29
N ASP A 149 10.50 -13.20 25.29
CA ASP A 149 11.39 -12.05 25.14
C ASP A 149 12.78 -12.43 24.57
N PRO A 150 13.49 -13.45 25.09
CA PRO A 150 14.78 -13.87 24.52
C PRO A 150 14.68 -14.37 23.08
N SER A 151 13.62 -15.12 22.74
CA SER A 151 13.38 -15.61 21.37
C SER A 151 13.14 -14.45 20.41
N THR A 152 12.28 -13.50 20.81
CA THR A 152 11.98 -12.29 20.03
C THR A 152 13.24 -11.47 19.78
N MET A 153 14.06 -11.20 20.80
CA MET A 153 15.33 -10.50 20.63
C MET A 153 16.31 -11.26 19.73
N SER A 154 16.36 -12.60 19.81
CA SER A 154 17.19 -13.45 18.96
C SER A 154 16.78 -13.34 17.49
N ILE A 155 15.48 -13.42 17.20
CA ILE A 155 14.92 -13.28 15.84
C ILE A 155 15.23 -11.89 15.29
N VAL A 156 14.97 -10.83 16.06
CA VAL A 156 15.25 -9.44 15.66
C VAL A 156 16.73 -9.25 15.36
N ARG A 157 17.62 -9.73 16.25
CA ARG A 157 19.06 -9.62 16.07
C ARG A 157 19.54 -10.33 14.80
N TRP A 158 19.05 -11.55 14.55
CA TRP A 158 19.35 -12.28 13.32
C TRP A 158 18.84 -11.51 12.10
N PHE A 159 17.59 -11.05 12.12
CA PHE A 159 16.99 -10.34 10.99
C PHE A 159 17.77 -9.06 10.63
N SER A 160 18.23 -8.31 11.63
CA SER A 160 19.08 -7.12 11.42
C SER A 160 20.43 -7.44 10.76
N THR A 161 20.89 -8.70 10.76
CA THR A 161 22.08 -9.12 9.99
C THR A 161 21.79 -9.28 8.49
N LEU A 162 20.52 -9.52 8.12
CA LEU A 162 20.11 -9.69 6.73
C LEU A 162 19.80 -8.35 6.07
N GLN A 163 19.08 -7.48 6.76
CA GLN A 163 18.68 -6.18 6.25
C GLN A 163 18.35 -5.20 7.39
N SER A 164 18.59 -3.91 7.15
CA SER A 164 18.36 -2.85 8.13
C SER A 164 16.92 -2.31 8.13
N SER A 165 16.13 -2.61 7.10
CA SER A 165 14.77 -2.11 6.95
C SER A 165 13.82 -3.15 6.38
N VAL A 166 12.54 -3.00 6.69
CA VAL A 166 11.47 -3.89 6.24
C VAL A 166 10.18 -3.10 6.03
N VAL A 167 9.29 -3.59 5.16
CA VAL A 167 8.03 -2.92 4.84
C VAL A 167 7.02 -3.13 5.96
N ASP A 168 6.80 -4.39 6.35
CA ASP A 168 5.72 -4.80 7.24
C ASP A 168 6.24 -5.63 8.41
N VAL A 169 5.94 -5.18 9.63
CA VAL A 169 6.26 -5.90 10.87
C VAL A 169 5.01 -6.14 11.68
N ARG A 170 4.82 -7.38 12.12
CA ARG A 170 3.68 -7.75 12.97
C ARG A 170 4.18 -8.54 14.16
N ILE A 171 3.82 -8.10 15.35
CA ILE A 171 4.14 -8.83 16.57
C ILE A 171 2.85 -9.03 17.32
N LYS A 172 2.52 -10.29 17.59
CA LYS A 172 1.34 -10.67 18.38
C LYS A 172 1.80 -11.54 19.54
N ASN A 173 1.74 -11.02 20.76
CA ASN A 173 2.11 -11.79 21.93
C ASN A 173 0.91 -11.92 22.88
N GLU A 174 0.63 -13.15 23.27
CA GLU A 174 -0.39 -13.44 24.30
C GLU A 174 0.19 -13.24 25.71
N VAL A 175 1.51 -13.31 25.84
CA VAL A 175 2.21 -12.94 27.07
C VAL A 175 2.66 -11.48 26.97
N SER A 176 2.78 -10.79 28.12
CA SER A 176 3.40 -9.47 28.18
C SER A 176 4.80 -9.48 27.53
N THR A 177 5.01 -8.54 26.62
CA THR A 177 6.35 -8.25 26.08
C THR A 177 7.00 -7.20 26.98
N SER A 178 8.20 -7.48 27.50
CA SER A 178 8.83 -6.51 28.39
C SER A 178 9.24 -5.23 27.63
N VAL A 179 9.28 -4.12 28.36
CA VAL A 179 9.70 -2.82 27.83
C VAL A 179 11.09 -2.89 27.15
N PRO A 180 12.11 -3.58 27.72
CA PRO A 180 13.39 -3.77 27.03
C PRO A 180 13.26 -4.46 25.66
N THR A 181 12.40 -5.47 25.51
CA THR A 181 12.17 -6.14 24.22
C THR A 181 11.51 -5.20 23.21
N LEU A 182 10.48 -4.46 23.62
CA LEU A 182 9.81 -3.47 22.78
C LEU A 182 10.79 -2.41 22.27
N LEU A 183 11.60 -1.84 23.16
CA LEU A 183 12.63 -0.87 22.78
C LEU A 183 13.67 -1.49 21.86
N PHE A 184 14.08 -2.74 22.11
CA PHE A 184 15.01 -3.45 21.25
C PHE A 184 14.46 -3.62 19.83
N ILE A 185 13.18 -3.97 19.66
CA ILE A 185 12.54 -4.06 18.34
C ILE A 185 12.58 -2.71 17.63
N LEU A 186 12.13 -1.63 18.30
CA LEU A 186 12.05 -0.30 17.71
C LEU A 186 13.43 0.28 17.35
N ASP A 187 14.48 -0.05 18.12
CA ASP A 187 15.82 0.47 17.90
C ASP A 187 16.62 -0.34 16.83
N ASN A 188 16.25 -1.60 16.56
CA ASN A 188 17.03 -2.48 15.66
C ASN A 188 16.39 -2.70 14.28
N ILE A 189 15.13 -2.30 14.08
CA ILE A 189 14.41 -2.53 12.83
C ILE A 189 13.80 -1.23 12.34
N LYS A 190 14.18 -0.81 11.13
CA LYS A 190 13.53 0.33 10.46
C LYS A 190 12.31 -0.16 9.68
N MET A 191 11.12 0.03 10.23
CA MET A 191 9.86 -0.18 9.51
C MET A 191 9.61 0.97 8.53
N THR A 192 9.23 0.65 7.30
CA THR A 192 9.06 1.65 6.24
C THR A 192 7.61 1.92 5.86
N ASP A 193 6.67 1.04 6.23
CA ASP A 193 5.25 1.24 5.94
C ASP A 193 4.34 0.86 7.11
N HIS A 194 4.40 -0.40 7.57
CA HIS A 194 3.44 -0.91 8.56
C HIS A 194 4.11 -1.54 9.78
N PHE A 195 3.64 -1.16 10.96
CA PHE A 195 3.96 -1.81 12.21
C PHE A 195 2.69 -2.09 13.01
N SER A 196 2.47 -3.38 13.32
CA SER A 196 1.42 -3.82 14.22
C SER A 196 2.02 -4.49 15.45
N PHE A 197 1.61 -4.02 16.63
CA PHE A 197 2.02 -4.56 17.92
C PHE A 197 0.78 -4.88 18.75
N ASN A 198 0.49 -6.17 18.88
CA ASN A 198 -0.65 -6.71 19.61
C ASN A 198 -0.18 -7.42 20.88
N LEU A 199 -0.64 -6.95 22.04
CA LEU A 199 -0.39 -7.42 23.38
C LEU A 199 -1.73 -7.82 24.01
N GLU A 200 -1.73 -8.85 24.85
CA GLU A 200 -2.89 -9.13 25.71
C GLU A 200 -2.84 -8.40 27.05
N GLU A 201 -1.65 -8.05 27.55
CA GLU A 201 -1.47 -7.37 28.84
C GLU A 201 -0.84 -5.97 28.69
N SER A 202 -1.20 -5.07 29.61
CA SER A 202 -0.69 -3.70 29.65
C SER A 202 0.73 -3.61 30.21
N THR A 203 1.49 -2.58 29.79
CA THR A 203 2.74 -2.13 30.43
C THR A 203 2.47 -0.84 31.22
N PRO A 204 1.88 -0.91 32.44
CA PRO A 204 1.25 0.25 33.09
C PRO A 204 2.21 1.37 33.52
N ASP A 205 3.51 1.11 33.61
CA ASP A 205 4.50 2.06 34.16
C ASP A 205 5.49 2.61 33.11
N PHE A 206 5.21 2.42 31.81
CA PHE A 206 6.10 2.85 30.74
C PHE A 206 5.45 3.91 29.86
N GLU A 207 6.20 4.96 29.56
CA GLU A 207 5.82 5.99 28.60
C GLU A 207 6.91 6.14 27.53
N TYR A 208 6.49 6.18 26.27
CA TYR A 208 7.35 6.46 25.13
C TYR A 208 7.11 7.88 24.63
N HIS A 209 8.22 8.62 24.50
CA HIS A 209 8.20 10.03 24.17
C HIS A 209 8.90 10.38 22.85
N LYS A 210 9.57 9.41 22.21
CA LYS A 210 10.18 9.61 20.89
C LYS A 210 9.08 9.59 19.82
N ALA A 211 9.36 10.21 18.67
CA ALA A 211 8.49 10.10 17.50
C ALA A 211 8.49 8.66 16.96
N ILE A 212 7.34 8.20 16.45
CA ILE A 212 7.21 6.92 15.75
C ILE A 212 6.88 7.24 14.29
N ASP A 213 7.92 7.40 13.48
CA ASP A 213 7.80 7.78 12.07
C ASP A 213 7.57 6.55 11.18
N ILE A 214 6.43 5.91 11.40
CA ILE A 214 5.95 4.76 10.62
C ILE A 214 4.62 5.15 9.97
N PRO A 215 4.45 5.02 8.64
CA PRO A 215 3.24 5.46 7.97
C PRO A 215 1.95 4.86 8.55
N THR A 216 1.96 3.57 8.86
CA THR A 216 0.79 2.86 9.41
C THR A 216 1.16 2.16 10.71
N LEU A 217 0.57 2.63 11.81
CA LEU A 217 0.86 2.16 13.17
C LEU A 217 -0.41 1.64 13.84
N ILE A 218 -0.39 0.36 14.22
CA ILE A 218 -1.53 -0.32 14.87
C ILE A 218 -1.06 -0.92 16.19
N LEU A 219 -1.53 -0.38 17.31
CA LEU A 219 -1.09 -0.76 18.64
C LEU A 219 -2.27 -1.11 19.52
N SER A 220 -2.29 -2.32 20.09
CA SER A 220 -3.14 -2.66 21.23
C SER A 220 -2.47 -2.30 22.55
N HIS A 221 -3.24 -2.09 23.63
CA HIS A 221 -2.67 -1.77 24.95
C HIS A 221 -1.67 -0.61 24.88
N SER A 222 -2.04 0.40 24.08
CA SER A 222 -1.25 1.59 23.74
C SER A 222 -1.14 2.63 24.86
N HIS A 223 -1.38 2.22 26.12
CA HIS A 223 -1.25 3.03 27.34
C HIS A 223 0.11 3.75 27.44
N TRP A 224 1.16 3.17 26.85
CA TRP A 224 2.51 3.70 26.85
C TRP A 224 2.79 4.76 25.78
N ILE A 225 1.88 4.96 24.84
CA ILE A 225 2.01 6.01 23.81
C ILE A 225 1.50 7.33 24.39
N THR A 226 2.38 8.32 24.44
CA THR A 226 2.04 9.67 24.92
C THR A 226 1.55 10.57 23.78
N LEU A 227 0.71 11.57 24.11
CA LEU A 227 0.31 12.61 23.15
C LEU A 227 1.53 13.25 22.48
N LYS A 228 2.59 13.50 23.25
CA LYS A 228 3.83 14.09 22.74
C LYS A 228 4.49 13.22 21.66
N SER A 229 4.48 11.89 21.82
CA SER A 229 5.00 10.96 20.81
C SER A 229 4.21 11.08 19.50
N ILE A 230 2.88 11.12 19.59
CA ILE A 230 1.98 11.27 18.44
C ILE A 230 2.19 12.61 17.73
N LEU A 231 2.21 13.72 18.47
CA LEU A 231 2.37 15.06 17.89
C LEU A 231 3.71 15.29 17.19
N ASN A 232 4.74 14.55 17.60
CA ASN A 232 6.07 14.60 17.00
C ASN A 232 6.27 13.60 15.86
N SER A 233 5.31 12.70 15.62
CA SER A 233 5.40 11.69 14.56
C SER A 233 4.97 12.23 13.19
N SER A 234 5.20 11.41 12.16
CA SER A 234 4.75 11.64 10.78
C SER A 234 3.90 10.48 10.26
N SER A 235 3.07 9.88 11.12
CA SER A 235 2.20 8.76 10.75
C SER A 235 1.04 9.21 9.86
N ARG A 236 0.68 8.37 8.88
CA ARG A 236 -0.49 8.51 8.02
C ARG A 236 -1.73 7.90 8.67
N VAL A 237 -1.57 6.73 9.27
CA VAL A 237 -2.64 5.97 9.94
C VAL A 237 -2.19 5.58 11.33
N LEU A 238 -3.01 5.91 12.34
CA LEU A 238 -2.79 5.58 13.74
C LEU A 238 -4.02 4.84 14.30
N ILE A 239 -3.83 3.61 14.77
CA ILE A 239 -4.87 2.87 15.50
C ILE A 239 -4.32 2.56 16.88
N LEU A 240 -4.87 3.25 17.88
CA LEU A 240 -4.44 3.20 19.27
C LEU A 240 -5.54 2.58 20.12
N ASP A 241 -5.37 1.32 20.43
CA ASP A 241 -6.30 0.53 21.22
C ASP A 241 -5.87 0.51 22.69
N GLU A 242 -6.84 0.60 23.61
CA GLU A 242 -6.58 0.72 25.05
C GLU A 242 -5.54 1.82 25.38
N SER A 243 -5.84 3.04 24.94
CA SER A 243 -4.98 4.21 25.13
C SER A 243 -5.28 4.94 26.44
N ASN A 244 -4.23 5.52 27.04
CA ASN A 244 -4.33 6.41 28.20
C ASN A 244 -4.65 7.88 27.83
N LEU A 245 -4.73 8.22 26.54
CA LEU A 245 -5.05 9.58 26.12
C LEU A 245 -6.39 10.02 26.71
N THR A 246 -6.43 11.21 27.30
CA THR A 246 -7.64 11.79 27.88
C THR A 246 -8.46 12.54 26.82
N LEU A 247 -9.69 12.93 27.17
CA LEU A 247 -10.48 13.85 26.32
C LEU A 247 -9.75 15.19 26.07
N HIS A 248 -8.96 15.65 27.04
CA HIS A 248 -8.14 16.86 26.91
C HIS A 248 -6.96 16.64 25.96
N ASP A 249 -6.38 15.45 25.94
CA ASP A 249 -5.34 15.09 24.97
C ASP A 249 -5.90 15.04 23.55
N ILE A 250 -7.10 14.49 23.37
CA ILE A 250 -7.80 14.50 22.08
C ILE A 250 -8.09 15.94 21.62
N ASN A 251 -8.59 16.82 22.51
CA ASN A 251 -8.76 18.25 22.19
C ASN A 251 -7.45 18.90 21.76
N THR A 252 -6.36 18.60 22.48
CA THR A 252 -5.02 19.12 22.17
C THR A 252 -4.52 18.61 20.82
N LEU A 253 -4.74 17.33 20.52
CA LEU A 253 -4.43 16.72 19.24
C LEU A 253 -5.11 17.45 18.08
N LEU A 254 -6.42 17.69 18.18
CA LEU A 254 -7.18 18.42 17.16
C LEU A 254 -6.68 19.86 16.98
N LYS A 255 -6.40 20.57 18.08
CA LYS A 255 -5.84 21.93 18.06
C LYS A 255 -4.45 21.97 17.41
N CYS A 256 -3.61 20.98 17.69
CA CYS A 256 -2.28 20.87 17.10
C CYS A 256 -2.33 20.48 15.62
N TRP A 257 -3.26 19.59 15.23
CA TRP A 257 -3.48 19.24 13.83
C TRP A 257 -3.92 20.45 13.00
N LEU A 258 -4.82 21.29 13.53
CA LEU A 258 -5.18 22.58 12.90
C LEU A 258 -3.97 23.50 12.71
N LYS A 259 -2.93 23.37 13.54
CA LYS A 259 -1.63 24.07 13.43
C LYS A 259 -0.59 23.30 12.60
N ARG A 260 -1.02 22.34 11.78
CA ARG A 260 -0.19 21.53 10.86
C ARG A 260 0.75 20.52 11.52
N SER A 261 0.48 20.10 12.75
CA SER A 261 1.11 18.88 13.32
C SER A 261 0.56 17.64 12.62
N ASN A 262 1.42 16.62 12.41
CA ASN A 262 1.12 15.41 11.64
C ASN A 262 0.51 15.71 10.25
N PRO A 263 1.23 16.38 9.34
CA PRO A 263 0.68 16.81 8.05
C PRO A 263 0.33 15.65 7.10
N GLN A 264 0.84 14.44 7.35
CA GLN A 264 0.54 13.24 6.56
C GLN A 264 -0.64 12.44 7.13
N LEU A 265 -1.21 12.85 8.27
CA LEU A 265 -2.29 12.12 8.91
C LEU A 265 -3.51 12.06 7.99
N GLU A 266 -3.95 10.85 7.69
CA GLU A 266 -5.20 10.53 7.00
C GLU A 266 -6.22 9.96 7.98
N TYR A 267 -5.77 9.21 9.00
CA TYR A 267 -6.68 8.59 9.95
C TYR A 267 -6.07 8.37 11.33
N ILE A 268 -6.87 8.65 12.37
CA ILE A 268 -6.58 8.22 13.72
C ILE A 268 -7.82 7.64 14.40
N SER A 269 -7.64 6.48 15.03
CA SER A 269 -8.61 5.82 15.90
C SER A 269 -8.02 5.66 17.29
N ILE A 270 -8.75 6.10 18.32
CA ILE A 270 -8.35 6.02 19.72
C ILE A 270 -9.45 5.31 20.50
N ARG A 271 -9.18 4.10 20.99
CA ARG A 271 -10.04 3.38 21.93
C ARG A 271 -9.49 3.56 23.35
N ARG A 272 -10.35 3.95 24.27
CA ARG A 272 -10.06 4.15 25.70
C ARG A 272 -10.97 3.27 26.54
N SER A 273 -10.41 2.58 27.53
CA SER A 273 -11.19 1.97 28.62
C SER A 273 -11.57 3.03 29.64
N ILE A 274 -12.87 3.16 29.93
CA ILE A 274 -13.42 4.14 30.88
C ILE A 274 -14.31 3.43 31.91
N LYS A 275 -14.20 3.84 33.18
CA LYS A 275 -15.03 3.29 34.27
C LYS A 275 -16.46 3.82 34.24
N LYS A 276 -16.62 5.09 33.87
CA LYS A 276 -17.92 5.78 33.80
C LYS A 276 -17.93 6.70 32.60
N MET A 277 -19.12 6.95 32.06
CA MET A 277 -19.28 7.88 30.96
C MET A 277 -18.93 9.29 31.45
N GLU A 278 -17.97 9.91 30.78
CA GLU A 278 -17.55 11.27 31.09
C GLU A 278 -18.63 12.25 30.58
N GLU A 279 -19.32 12.93 31.50
CA GLU A 279 -20.29 13.94 31.14
C GLU A 279 -19.64 15.05 30.30
N ASN A 280 -20.38 15.58 29.33
CA ASN A 280 -19.89 16.65 28.45
C ASN A 280 -18.65 16.28 27.62
N ALA A 281 -18.36 14.99 27.38
CA ALA A 281 -17.18 14.55 26.61
C ALA A 281 -17.02 15.30 25.27
N PHE A 282 -18.13 15.47 24.54
CA PHE A 282 -18.14 16.23 23.30
C PHE A 282 -17.67 17.68 23.52
N ARG A 283 -18.19 18.38 24.54
CA ARG A 283 -17.79 19.77 24.86
C ARG A 283 -16.33 19.87 25.30
N ILE A 284 -15.79 18.83 25.93
CA ILE A 284 -14.37 18.78 26.32
C ILE A 284 -13.50 18.65 25.07
N ILE A 285 -13.81 17.72 24.18
CA ILE A 285 -13.09 17.48 22.93
C ILE A 285 -13.18 18.70 21.99
N THR A 286 -14.33 19.38 21.93
CA THR A 286 -14.57 20.50 21.01
C THR A 286 -14.27 21.88 21.59
N LYS A 287 -13.75 21.95 22.83
CA LYS A 287 -13.47 23.23 23.49
C LYS A 287 -12.51 24.08 22.65
N ASP A 288 -12.90 25.32 22.36
CA ASP A 288 -12.17 26.29 21.54
C ASP A 288 -11.91 25.84 20.09
N LEU A 289 -12.77 24.97 19.54
CA LEU A 289 -12.75 24.56 18.14
C LEU A 289 -14.00 25.08 17.41
N GLU A 290 -13.81 25.55 16.17
CA GLU A 290 -14.93 25.85 15.27
C GLU A 290 -15.41 24.54 14.63
N VAL A 291 -16.38 23.91 15.29
CA VAL A 291 -16.94 22.62 14.86
C VAL A 291 -18.27 22.83 14.14
N ARG A 292 -18.49 22.08 13.06
CA ARG A 292 -19.75 22.05 12.32
C ARG A 292 -20.22 20.61 12.18
N GLU A 293 -21.53 20.40 12.13
CA GLU A 293 -22.05 19.07 11.78
C GLU A 293 -21.66 18.73 10.34
N HIS A 294 -21.19 17.50 10.11
CA HIS A 294 -20.78 17.05 8.80
C HIS A 294 -22.02 16.87 7.90
N VAL A 295 -21.97 17.45 6.70
CA VAL A 295 -23.01 17.29 5.68
C VAL A 295 -22.48 16.32 4.63
N GLU A 296 -23.20 15.22 4.43
CA GLU A 296 -22.86 14.23 3.40
C GLU A 296 -23.08 14.82 2.00
N ASP A 297 -21.99 15.07 1.29
CA ASP A 297 -21.98 15.65 -0.06
C ASP A 297 -21.34 14.72 -1.11
N GLY A 298 -21.06 13.47 -0.72
CA GLY A 298 -20.42 12.45 -1.57
C GLY A 298 -18.93 12.64 -1.82
N LYS A 299 -18.31 13.71 -1.28
CA LYS A 299 -16.89 14.02 -1.53
C LYS A 299 -15.93 13.35 -0.55
N ARG A 300 -16.42 13.03 0.65
CA ARG A 300 -15.62 12.36 1.68
C ARG A 300 -15.38 10.91 1.26
N PRO A 301 -14.11 10.44 1.17
CA PRO A 301 -13.81 9.03 1.02
C PRO A 301 -14.47 8.23 2.15
N MET A 302 -15.12 7.13 1.79
CA MET A 302 -15.83 6.25 2.73
C MET A 302 -15.04 5.00 3.12
N GLN A 303 -13.79 4.94 2.68
CA GLN A 303 -12.87 3.87 2.98
C GLN A 303 -11.46 4.44 3.15
N ILE A 304 -10.67 3.83 4.02
CA ILE A 304 -9.24 4.11 4.16
C ILE A 304 -8.47 2.83 3.92
N VAL A 305 -7.38 2.92 3.17
CA VAL A 305 -6.42 1.83 3.00
C VAL A 305 -5.41 1.88 4.15
N PHE A 306 -5.38 0.85 4.98
CA PHE A 306 -4.37 0.73 6.04
C PHE A 306 -3.06 0.19 5.48
N HIS A 307 -3.07 -1.05 4.97
CA HIS A 307 -1.88 -1.75 4.49
C HIS A 307 -2.27 -2.85 3.50
N ARG A 308 -1.47 -3.09 2.45
CA ARG A 308 -1.67 -4.16 1.43
C ARG A 308 -3.12 -4.28 0.92
N LYS A 309 -3.75 -3.15 0.58
CA LYS A 309 -5.14 -3.05 0.08
C LYS A 309 -6.22 -3.45 1.08
N VAL A 310 -5.90 -3.60 2.37
CA VAL A 310 -6.91 -3.75 3.43
C VAL A 310 -7.58 -2.40 3.62
N THR A 311 -8.86 -2.34 3.24
CA THR A 311 -9.70 -1.16 3.40
C THR A 311 -10.55 -1.26 4.66
N TYR A 312 -10.73 -0.13 5.34
CA TYR A 312 -11.65 -0.02 6.46
C TYR A 312 -12.79 0.94 6.11
N PRO A 313 -14.05 0.51 6.24
CA PRO A 313 -15.19 1.38 5.98
C PRO A 313 -15.29 2.44 7.07
N LEU A 314 -15.51 3.68 6.64
CA LEU A 314 -15.71 4.80 7.55
C LEU A 314 -17.19 4.91 7.94
N SER A 315 -17.44 5.41 9.16
CA SER A 315 -18.78 5.77 9.60
C SER A 315 -19.22 7.11 9.00
N ASN A 316 -20.49 7.14 8.57
CA ASN A 316 -21.24 8.37 8.27
C ASN A 316 -22.28 8.72 9.33
N VAL A 317 -22.33 8.00 10.45
CA VAL A 317 -23.30 8.28 11.52
C VAL A 317 -22.79 9.45 12.37
N LEU A 318 -23.57 10.54 12.41
CA LEU A 318 -23.37 11.77 13.19
C LEU A 318 -21.88 12.17 13.37
N CYS A 319 -21.32 12.74 12.31
CA CYS A 319 -19.95 13.22 12.28
C CYS A 319 -19.87 14.74 12.37
N TYR A 320 -18.70 15.25 12.73
CA TYR A 320 -18.43 16.68 12.85
C TYR A 320 -17.15 17.06 12.13
N ASP A 321 -17.15 18.22 11.49
CA ASP A 321 -16.04 18.75 10.72
C ASP A 321 -15.31 19.86 11.49
N ILE A 322 -13.99 19.82 11.42
CA ILE A 322 -13.08 20.93 11.64
C ILE A 322 -12.30 21.21 10.36
N VAL A 323 -12.09 22.47 10.03
CA VAL A 323 -11.43 22.87 8.78
C VAL A 323 -10.12 23.56 9.09
N ARG A 324 -9.04 23.05 8.50
CA ARG A 324 -7.71 23.64 8.59
C ARG A 324 -7.59 24.83 7.63
N ASP A 325 -6.62 25.70 7.89
CA ASP A 325 -6.37 26.94 7.13
C ASP A 325 -6.15 26.73 5.61
N ASP A 326 -5.71 25.54 5.19
CA ASP A 326 -5.54 25.17 3.77
C ASP A 326 -6.72 24.42 3.15
N GLY A 327 -7.87 24.37 3.82
CA GLY A 327 -9.09 23.72 3.33
C GLY A 327 -9.13 22.21 3.55
N THR A 328 -8.10 21.61 4.14
CA THR A 328 -8.16 20.21 4.58
C THR A 328 -9.20 20.06 5.70
N ILE A 329 -10.00 19.00 5.63
CA ILE A 329 -11.10 18.73 6.55
C ILE A 329 -10.73 17.55 7.44
N GLY A 330 -10.89 17.75 8.75
CA GLY A 330 -10.88 16.68 9.73
C GLY A 330 -12.31 16.37 10.13
N THR A 331 -12.83 15.23 9.69
CA THR A 331 -14.15 14.74 10.10
C THR A 331 -14.00 13.72 11.21
N PHE A 332 -14.60 13.98 12.36
CA PHE A 332 -14.49 13.13 13.54
C PHE A 332 -15.85 12.72 14.10
N HIS A 333 -15.87 11.59 14.81
CA HIS A 333 -17.02 11.15 15.59
C HIS A 333 -16.56 10.34 16.80
N GLN A 334 -17.50 10.06 17.71
CA GLN A 334 -17.25 9.28 18.91
C GLN A 334 -18.36 8.25 19.13
N THR A 335 -18.00 7.08 19.65
CA THR A 335 -18.96 6.01 19.97
C THR A 335 -18.64 5.38 21.31
N TYR A 336 -19.66 4.90 22.00
CA TYR A 336 -19.53 4.23 23.30
C TYR A 336 -20.10 2.82 23.23
N PHE A 337 -19.38 1.86 23.81
CA PHE A 337 -19.83 0.47 23.92
C PHE A 337 -19.68 -0.01 25.37
N SER A 338 -20.59 -0.88 25.82
CA SER A 338 -20.42 -1.63 27.05
C SER A 338 -19.59 -2.87 26.78
N ARG A 339 -18.66 -3.25 27.66
CA ARG A 339 -17.95 -4.53 27.55
C ARG A 339 -18.94 -5.65 27.87
N SER A 340 -19.17 -6.57 26.94
CA SER A 340 -20.24 -7.59 27.01
C SER A 340 -19.93 -8.78 27.91
N ASP A 341 -18.70 -8.92 28.41
CA ASP A 341 -18.20 -10.24 28.83
C ASP A 341 -18.10 -10.43 30.36
N ASP A 342 -18.37 -9.42 31.18
CA ASP A 342 -18.39 -9.58 32.65
C ASP A 342 -19.83 -9.60 33.17
N SER A 343 -20.46 -10.76 33.11
CA SER A 343 -21.79 -10.99 33.68
C SER A 343 -21.82 -11.04 35.22
N ASN A 344 -20.73 -10.73 35.92
CA ASN A 344 -20.60 -10.95 37.37
C ASN A 344 -19.75 -9.92 38.17
N SER A 345 -19.44 -8.73 37.63
CA SER A 345 -18.80 -7.67 38.42
C SER A 345 -19.58 -6.35 38.36
N ASP A 346 -19.82 -5.75 39.52
CA ASP A 346 -20.57 -4.49 39.72
C ASP A 346 -19.87 -3.23 39.14
N GLU A 347 -18.79 -3.39 38.37
CA GLU A 347 -18.07 -2.31 37.66
C GLU A 347 -18.06 -2.56 36.14
N HIS A 348 -19.16 -2.25 35.44
CA HIS A 348 -19.21 -2.31 33.99
C HIS A 348 -18.21 -1.32 33.35
N SER A 349 -17.05 -1.82 32.92
CA SER A 349 -16.12 -1.06 32.09
C SER A 349 -16.78 -0.74 30.73
N LYS A 350 -16.65 0.52 30.30
CA LYS A 350 -17.15 1.02 29.02
C LYS A 350 -15.97 1.35 28.11
N LEU A 351 -16.18 1.25 26.81
CA LEU A 351 -15.22 1.63 25.80
C LEU A 351 -15.65 2.94 25.15
N HIS A 352 -14.73 3.90 25.10
CA HIS A 352 -14.90 5.13 24.33
C HIS A 352 -14.00 5.08 23.10
N TYR A 353 -14.59 5.22 21.94
CA TYR A 353 -13.87 5.32 20.68
C TYR A 353 -13.98 6.74 20.14
N PHE A 354 -12.84 7.29 19.73
CA PHE A 354 -12.73 8.52 18.98
C PHE A 354 -12.09 8.24 17.62
N TYR A 355 -12.67 8.77 16.56
CA TYR A 355 -12.18 8.62 15.21
C TYR A 355 -12.02 9.98 14.56
N LEU A 356 -10.92 10.21 13.84
CA LEU A 356 -10.72 11.36 13.00
C LEU A 356 -10.21 10.89 11.64
N HIS A 357 -10.93 11.27 10.59
CA HIS A 357 -10.56 11.08 9.20
C HIS A 357 -10.20 12.43 8.58
N VAL A 358 -9.01 12.50 8.01
CA VAL A 358 -8.49 13.69 7.36
C VAL A 358 -8.59 13.50 5.85
N TRP A 359 -9.29 14.42 5.20
CA TRP A 359 -9.51 14.40 3.76
C TRP A 359 -9.54 15.83 3.23
N ASN A 360 -9.47 15.98 1.91
CA ASN A 360 -9.58 17.29 1.30
C ASN A 360 -10.83 17.34 0.41
N LYS A 361 -11.57 18.45 0.47
CA LYS A 361 -12.61 18.75 -0.54
C LYS A 361 -12.01 18.95 -1.92
N ASN A 362 -10.71 19.22 -1.99
CA ASN A 362 -9.93 19.23 -3.21
C ASN A 362 -9.76 17.79 -3.72
N ILE A 363 -10.85 17.21 -4.21
CA ILE A 363 -10.90 16.72 -5.60
C ILE A 363 -9.92 17.59 -6.40
N ILE A 364 -8.91 17.00 -7.05
CA ILE A 364 -7.96 17.74 -7.88
C ILE A 364 -8.76 18.61 -8.83
N ASP A 365 -8.88 19.90 -8.48
CA ASP A 365 -9.59 20.83 -9.31
C ASP A 365 -8.57 21.37 -10.32
N PHE A 366 -8.46 20.67 -11.45
CA PHE A 366 -7.61 21.06 -12.57
C PHE A 366 -7.97 22.45 -13.15
N SER A 367 -9.02 23.12 -12.66
CA SER A 367 -9.51 24.41 -13.17
C SER A 367 -8.78 25.67 -12.70
N LEU A 368 -7.90 25.57 -11.70
CA LEU A 368 -7.38 26.76 -11.01
C LEU A 368 -5.86 26.76 -10.85
N LEU A 369 -5.12 26.51 -11.93
CA LEU A 369 -3.66 26.63 -11.86
C LEU A 369 -3.11 27.68 -12.83
N SER A 370 -3.12 28.94 -12.40
CA SER A 370 -2.25 29.99 -12.96
C SER A 370 -0.79 29.50 -13.01
N LYS A 371 0.08 30.05 -13.89
CA LYS A 371 1.52 29.67 -13.94
C LYS A 371 2.18 29.64 -12.55
N ARG A 372 1.78 30.55 -11.64
CA ARG A 372 2.26 30.60 -10.26
C ARG A 372 1.73 29.44 -9.40
N THR A 373 0.46 29.09 -9.54
CA THR A 373 -0.12 27.95 -8.82
C THR A 373 0.43 26.62 -9.35
N LYS A 374 0.74 26.50 -10.66
CA LYS A 374 1.44 25.33 -11.23
C LYS A 374 2.79 25.10 -10.55
N ALA A 375 3.57 26.17 -10.35
CA ALA A 375 4.85 26.08 -9.66
C ALA A 375 4.67 25.61 -8.21
N LEU A 376 3.68 26.15 -7.48
CA LEU A 376 3.40 25.77 -6.10
C LEU A 376 2.88 24.33 -5.96
N VAL A 377 1.95 23.91 -6.82
CA VAL A 377 1.39 22.55 -6.82
C VAL A 377 2.43 21.52 -7.24
N SER A 378 3.34 21.85 -8.15
CA SER A 378 4.45 20.95 -8.50
C SER A 378 5.40 20.69 -7.33
N LEU A 379 5.44 21.57 -6.32
CA LEU A 379 6.28 21.40 -5.12
C LEU A 379 5.63 20.49 -4.08
N VAL A 380 4.36 20.12 -4.25
CA VAL A 380 3.67 19.16 -3.39
C VAL A 380 4.10 17.74 -3.77
N ASN A 381 4.35 16.89 -2.78
CA ASN A 381 4.76 15.50 -2.99
C ASN A 381 3.52 14.63 -3.26
N TRP A 382 3.04 14.63 -4.50
CA TRP A 382 1.89 13.84 -4.94
C TRP A 382 2.22 12.35 -5.08
N ASN A 383 1.23 11.49 -4.86
CA ASN A 383 1.27 10.13 -5.41
C ASN A 383 1.32 10.22 -6.94
N GLN A 384 2.28 9.56 -7.56
CA GLN A 384 2.49 9.63 -9.02
C GLN A 384 1.49 8.70 -9.73
N PRO A 385 0.56 9.22 -10.53
CA PRO A 385 -0.32 8.38 -11.34
C PRO A 385 0.40 7.93 -12.61
N ASP A 386 0.02 6.75 -13.09
CA ASP A 386 0.20 6.38 -14.49
C ASP A 386 -0.79 7.18 -15.34
N ILE A 387 -0.26 7.98 -16.27
CA ILE A 387 -1.04 8.84 -17.16
C ILE A 387 -1.25 8.10 -18.48
N HIS A 388 -2.51 7.90 -18.87
CA HIS A 388 -2.90 7.25 -20.11
C HIS A 388 -3.66 8.25 -20.99
N LEU A 389 -3.25 8.40 -22.25
CA LEU A 389 -3.92 9.27 -23.22
C LEU A 389 -4.57 8.44 -24.32
N ASN A 390 -5.87 8.64 -24.53
CA ASN A 390 -6.66 7.92 -25.53
C ASN A 390 -7.31 8.92 -26.49
N PHE A 391 -6.80 9.01 -27.73
CA PHE A 391 -7.37 9.82 -28.80
C PHE A 391 -8.33 8.98 -29.64
N ILE A 392 -9.56 8.89 -29.17
CA ILE A 392 -10.69 8.16 -29.79
C ILE A 392 -11.88 9.12 -29.99
N GLU A 393 -13.03 8.63 -30.49
CA GLU A 393 -14.22 9.47 -30.77
C GLU A 393 -14.62 10.32 -29.55
N ASP A 394 -14.68 9.72 -28.35
CA ASP A 394 -14.72 10.41 -27.06
C ASP A 394 -13.35 10.27 -26.40
N SER A 395 -12.48 11.26 -26.61
CA SER A 395 -11.10 11.18 -26.15
C SER A 395 -11.00 11.25 -24.63
N GLN A 396 -10.02 10.56 -24.04
CA GLN A 396 -9.89 10.44 -22.58
C GLN A 396 -8.46 10.64 -22.09
N ILE A 397 -8.32 11.28 -20.94
CA ILE A 397 -7.09 11.24 -20.13
C ILE A 397 -7.41 10.46 -18.86
N CYS A 398 -6.79 9.29 -18.67
CA CYS A 398 -6.98 8.48 -17.47
C CYS A 398 -5.75 8.59 -16.55
N LEU A 399 -5.99 8.88 -15.28
CA LEU A 399 -4.98 8.90 -14.23
C LEU A 399 -5.24 7.72 -13.29
N LYS A 400 -4.33 6.75 -13.33
CA LYS A 400 -4.39 5.56 -12.47
C LYS A 400 -3.34 5.69 -11.39
N PHE A 401 -3.72 5.64 -10.12
CA PHE A 401 -2.77 5.74 -9.02
C PHE A 401 -2.33 4.33 -8.61
N PRO A 402 -1.08 3.89 -8.87
CA PRO A 402 -0.65 2.51 -8.58
C PRO A 402 -0.74 2.17 -7.09
N ASN A 403 -0.54 3.19 -6.24
CA ASN A 403 -0.60 3.10 -4.79
C ASN A 403 -2.05 3.17 -4.25
N ASP A 404 -3.02 3.54 -5.09
CA ASP A 404 -4.44 3.55 -4.77
C ASP A 404 -5.26 3.01 -5.96
N PRO A 405 -5.25 1.68 -6.18
CA PRO A 405 -5.94 1.07 -7.32
C PRO A 405 -7.47 1.17 -7.24
N GLY A 406 -8.01 1.68 -6.13
CA GLY A 406 -9.43 2.00 -5.96
C GLY A 406 -9.80 3.38 -6.51
N LEU A 407 -8.81 4.23 -6.83
CA LEU A 407 -9.01 5.60 -7.31
C LEU A 407 -8.57 5.74 -8.76
N GLU A 408 -9.51 6.09 -9.62
CA GLU A 408 -9.26 6.37 -11.04
C GLU A 408 -9.92 7.69 -11.44
N TRP A 409 -9.15 8.55 -12.09
CA TRP A 409 -9.65 9.81 -12.64
C TRP A 409 -9.71 9.70 -14.15
N ILE A 410 -10.86 10.04 -14.72
CA ILE A 410 -11.09 10.04 -16.15
C ILE A 410 -11.51 11.46 -16.53
N LEU A 411 -10.72 12.08 -17.40
CA LEU A 411 -11.08 13.34 -18.02
C LEU A 411 -11.57 13.02 -19.43
N ASP A 412 -12.88 13.16 -19.64
CA ASP A 412 -13.56 12.86 -20.90
C ASP A 412 -13.68 14.12 -21.76
N PHE A 413 -13.48 13.96 -23.06
CA PHE A 413 -13.60 15.01 -24.07
C PHE A 413 -14.64 14.58 -25.09
N GLU A 414 -15.88 15.03 -24.90
CA GLU A 414 -17.06 14.55 -25.63
C GLU A 414 -17.44 15.51 -26.78
N ASN A 415 -17.86 14.95 -27.91
CA ASN A 415 -18.31 15.75 -29.07
C ASN A 415 -19.72 16.34 -28.89
N GLU A 416 -20.59 15.63 -28.17
CA GLU A 416 -21.93 16.08 -27.81
C GLU A 416 -21.96 16.44 -26.33
N PHE A 417 -21.89 17.75 -26.05
CA PHE A 417 -21.85 18.25 -24.68
C PHE A 417 -23.28 18.43 -24.15
N ASP A 418 -23.69 17.65 -23.15
CA ASP A 418 -25.07 17.63 -22.64
C ASP A 418 -25.46 18.96 -21.96
N ASP A 419 -26.36 19.71 -22.59
CA ASP A 419 -26.88 21.00 -22.10
C ASP A 419 -27.74 20.88 -20.83
N GLU A 420 -28.17 19.67 -20.43
CA GLU A 420 -28.97 19.44 -19.22
C GLU A 420 -28.14 19.32 -17.93
N LEU A 421 -26.81 19.21 -18.02
CA LEU A 421 -25.91 19.12 -16.87
C LEU A 421 -25.54 20.51 -16.28
N ASN A 422 -25.37 20.57 -14.96
CA ASN A 422 -24.89 21.79 -14.28
C ASN A 422 -23.40 22.03 -14.59
N HIS A 423 -23.13 22.87 -15.59
CA HIS A 423 -21.77 23.19 -16.02
C HIS A 423 -21.09 24.25 -15.16
N THR A 424 -19.80 24.02 -14.92
CA THR A 424 -18.88 24.95 -14.26
C THR A 424 -17.83 25.41 -15.25
N SER A 425 -17.64 26.73 -15.38
CA SER A 425 -16.57 27.30 -16.23
C SER A 425 -15.22 27.12 -15.53
N ARG A 426 -14.27 26.45 -16.19
CA ARG A 426 -12.92 26.13 -15.69
C ARG A 426 -11.86 26.81 -16.55
N ALA A 427 -10.85 27.42 -15.93
CA ALA A 427 -9.80 28.13 -16.63
C ALA A 427 -8.57 27.23 -16.89
N ILE A 428 -8.25 26.95 -18.16
CA ILE A 428 -7.05 26.21 -18.56
C ILE A 428 -6.18 27.14 -19.41
N ASP A 429 -4.97 27.45 -18.93
CA ASP A 429 -4.01 28.35 -19.59
C ASP A 429 -4.57 29.74 -19.97
N GLY A 430 -5.52 30.24 -19.19
CA GLY A 430 -6.16 31.54 -19.39
C GLY A 430 -7.43 31.50 -20.26
N ASN A 431 -7.76 30.35 -20.84
CA ASN A 431 -9.00 30.12 -21.58
C ASN A 431 -10.06 29.49 -20.66
N GLN A 432 -11.31 29.87 -20.84
CA GLN A 432 -12.45 29.34 -20.08
C GLN A 432 -13.12 28.20 -20.85
N PHE A 433 -13.33 27.07 -20.19
CA PHE A 433 -13.98 25.89 -20.76
C PHE A 433 -15.16 25.47 -19.87
N PRO A 434 -16.35 25.22 -20.42
CA PRO A 434 -17.42 24.59 -19.66
C PRO A 434 -17.01 23.16 -19.31
N SER A 435 -17.40 22.69 -18.13
CA SER A 435 -17.11 21.34 -17.68
C SER A 435 -18.11 20.88 -16.63
N SER A 436 -18.37 19.58 -16.60
CA SER A 436 -19.13 18.93 -15.55
C SER A 436 -18.22 18.00 -14.75
N ILE A 437 -18.55 17.77 -13.48
CA ILE A 437 -17.87 16.79 -12.64
C ILE A 437 -18.91 15.81 -12.10
N SER A 438 -18.63 14.52 -12.24
CA SER A 438 -19.44 13.48 -11.65
C SER A 438 -18.54 12.44 -10.99
N SER A 439 -19.12 11.60 -10.14
CA SER A 439 -18.39 10.51 -9.51
C SER A 439 -19.28 9.29 -9.47
N ALA A 440 -18.75 8.15 -9.89
CA ALA A 440 -19.47 6.90 -9.92
C ALA A 440 -18.69 5.81 -9.20
N LEU A 441 -19.40 5.00 -8.42
CA LEU A 441 -18.88 3.79 -7.81
C LEU A 441 -19.18 2.61 -8.73
N HIS A 442 -18.16 1.85 -9.13
CA HIS A 442 -18.31 0.60 -9.86
C HIS A 442 -17.53 -0.49 -9.12
N GLY A 443 -18.24 -1.27 -8.30
CA GLY A 443 -17.62 -2.25 -7.41
C GLY A 443 -16.75 -1.57 -6.34
N PRO A 444 -15.49 -2.03 -6.10
CA PRO A 444 -14.58 -1.42 -5.11
C PRO A 444 -13.84 -0.18 -5.64
N LYS A 445 -14.14 0.29 -6.87
CA LYS A 445 -13.47 1.42 -7.50
C LYS A 445 -14.35 2.67 -7.52
N VAL A 446 -13.72 3.81 -7.21
CA VAL A 446 -14.28 5.15 -7.36
C VAL A 446 -13.72 5.76 -8.64
N PHE A 447 -14.62 6.15 -9.53
CA PHE A 447 -14.30 6.88 -10.76
C PHE A 447 -14.72 8.33 -10.60
N HIS A 448 -13.79 9.24 -10.78
CA HIS A 448 -14.09 10.67 -10.91
C HIS A 448 -14.03 11.06 -12.37
N TYR A 449 -15.16 11.55 -12.91
CA TYR A 449 -15.27 11.99 -14.28
C TYR A 449 -15.24 13.51 -14.35
N LEU A 450 -14.39 14.05 -15.22
CA LEU A 450 -14.35 15.47 -15.54
C LEU A 450 -14.55 15.62 -17.05
N VAL A 451 -15.73 16.12 -17.45
CA VAL A 451 -16.12 16.19 -18.86
C VAL A 451 -15.82 17.57 -19.41
N PHE A 452 -15.16 17.64 -20.57
CA PHE A 452 -14.87 18.85 -21.32
C PHE A 452 -15.45 18.73 -22.75
N PRO A 453 -15.79 19.84 -23.40
CA PRO A 453 -16.13 19.80 -24.81
C PRO A 453 -14.89 19.40 -25.62
N ASN A 454 -15.07 18.49 -26.58
CA ASN A 454 -14.04 18.22 -27.57
C ASN A 454 -13.96 19.39 -28.55
N ASP A 455 -12.74 19.76 -28.95
CA ASP A 455 -12.51 20.82 -29.93
C ASP A 455 -11.85 20.28 -31.20
N GLU A 456 -11.95 21.05 -32.28
CA GLU A 456 -11.24 20.74 -33.51
C GLU A 456 -9.74 20.66 -33.22
N HIS A 457 -9.17 19.48 -33.50
CA HIS A 457 -7.75 19.15 -33.28
C HIS A 457 -7.30 18.90 -31.84
N PHE A 458 -8.20 18.62 -30.89
CA PHE A 458 -7.86 18.20 -29.53
C PHE A 458 -6.95 19.19 -28.78
N GLU A 459 -7.03 20.50 -29.05
CA GLU A 459 -6.28 21.53 -28.33
C GLU A 459 -6.51 21.50 -26.82
N THR A 460 -7.76 21.38 -26.37
CA THR A 460 -8.12 21.37 -24.94
C THR A 460 -7.53 20.15 -24.26
N MET A 461 -7.67 18.97 -24.87
CA MET A 461 -7.05 17.74 -24.37
C MET A 461 -5.53 17.85 -24.32
N ARG A 462 -4.88 18.38 -25.37
CA ARG A 462 -3.42 18.56 -25.40
C ARG A 462 -2.94 19.53 -24.31
N LYS A 463 -3.64 20.65 -24.10
CA LYS A 463 -3.36 21.59 -23.00
C LYS A 463 -3.52 20.92 -21.65
N MET A 464 -4.57 20.11 -21.47
CA MET A 464 -4.82 19.37 -20.23
C MET A 464 -3.75 18.30 -19.98
N ALA A 465 -3.35 17.53 -21.00
CA ALA A 465 -2.31 16.52 -20.88
C ALA A 465 -0.95 17.14 -20.48
N ASN A 466 -0.57 18.26 -21.10
CA ASN A 466 0.60 19.04 -20.66
C ASN A 466 0.47 19.45 -19.19
N HIS A 467 -0.73 19.87 -18.81
CA HIS A 467 -1.01 20.37 -17.49
C HIS A 467 -0.88 19.29 -16.41
N VAL A 468 -1.51 18.14 -16.62
CA VAL A 468 -1.47 16.97 -15.75
C VAL A 468 -0.04 16.46 -15.59
N SER A 469 0.68 16.26 -16.70
CA SER A 469 2.07 15.79 -16.65
C SER A 469 2.98 16.74 -15.85
N THR A 470 2.75 18.06 -15.97
CA THR A 470 3.48 19.06 -15.18
C THR A 470 3.16 19.00 -13.69
N ILE A 471 1.90 18.79 -13.32
CA ILE A 471 1.46 18.73 -11.91
C ILE A 471 2.11 17.55 -11.20
N PHE A 472 2.00 16.36 -11.79
CA PHE A 472 2.47 15.12 -11.17
C PHE A 472 3.95 14.84 -11.38
N ARG A 473 4.58 15.56 -12.32
CA ARG A 473 5.97 15.31 -12.76
C ARG A 473 6.16 13.87 -13.24
N THR A 474 5.12 13.29 -13.83
CA THR A 474 5.12 11.93 -14.36
C THR A 474 5.07 11.96 -15.88
N SER A 475 5.84 11.07 -16.50
CA SER A 475 5.76 10.81 -17.94
C SER A 475 4.46 10.10 -18.30
N ILE A 476 4.01 10.27 -19.54
CA ILE A 476 2.85 9.56 -20.06
C ILE A 476 3.22 8.09 -20.22
N ALA A 477 2.43 7.20 -19.60
CA ALA A 477 2.68 5.77 -19.52
C ALA A 477 2.12 5.02 -20.73
N SER A 478 0.94 5.42 -21.24
CA SER A 478 0.40 4.91 -22.50
C SER A 478 -0.17 6.00 -23.39
N PHE A 479 -0.09 5.75 -24.69
CA PHE A 479 -0.56 6.64 -25.74
C PHE A 479 -1.29 5.84 -26.82
N GLU A 480 -2.58 6.10 -26.96
CA GLU A 480 -3.47 5.39 -27.88
C GLU A 480 -4.12 6.35 -28.89
N ILE A 481 -4.13 5.99 -30.18
CA ILE A 481 -4.79 6.76 -31.25
C ILE A 481 -5.62 5.79 -32.10
N HIS A 482 -6.93 6.04 -32.23
CA HIS A 482 -7.81 5.22 -33.06
C HIS A 482 -8.62 6.05 -34.07
N GLN A 483 -8.74 5.53 -35.30
CA GLN A 483 -9.69 6.00 -36.32
C GLN A 483 -9.57 7.50 -36.67
N GLN A 484 -8.37 8.07 -36.50
CA GLN A 484 -8.07 9.45 -36.87
C GLN A 484 -7.50 9.55 -38.28
N SER A 485 -7.67 10.71 -38.93
CA SER A 485 -7.02 10.98 -40.22
C SER A 485 -5.50 11.06 -40.08
N ASP A 486 -4.74 10.66 -41.11
CA ASP A 486 -3.27 10.69 -41.13
C ASP A 486 -2.69 12.07 -40.73
N GLN A 487 -3.30 13.16 -41.23
CA GLN A 487 -2.88 14.53 -40.90
C GLN A 487 -3.06 14.85 -39.42
N LEU A 488 -4.16 14.40 -38.82
CA LEU A 488 -4.45 14.62 -37.41
C LEU A 488 -3.53 13.77 -36.52
N THR A 489 -3.33 12.51 -36.87
CA THR A 489 -2.36 11.62 -36.21
C THR A 489 -0.97 12.22 -36.23
N MET A 490 -0.51 12.71 -37.38
CA MET A 490 0.80 13.34 -37.49
C MET A 490 0.91 14.57 -36.55
N SER A 491 -0.16 15.37 -36.45
CA SER A 491 -0.20 16.53 -35.55
C SER A 491 -0.11 16.13 -34.07
N ILE A 492 -0.87 15.09 -33.69
CA ILE A 492 -0.90 14.53 -32.33
C ILE A 492 0.46 13.93 -31.96
N VAL A 493 1.05 13.11 -32.83
CA VAL A 493 2.38 12.49 -32.62
C VAL A 493 3.48 13.55 -32.54
N LYS A 494 3.46 14.57 -33.41
CA LYS A 494 4.42 15.68 -33.33
C LYS A 494 4.29 16.44 -32.02
N TRP A 495 3.08 16.75 -31.58
CA TRP A 495 2.86 17.39 -30.28
C TRP A 495 3.37 16.50 -29.14
N PHE A 496 3.07 15.20 -29.14
CA PHE A 496 3.54 14.27 -28.11
C PHE A 496 5.06 14.22 -28.02
N SER A 497 5.77 14.28 -29.16
CA SER A 497 7.24 14.34 -29.18
C SER A 497 7.81 15.61 -28.52
N THR A 498 7.00 16.67 -28.38
CA THR A 498 7.40 17.88 -27.62
C THR A 498 7.26 17.71 -26.11
N LEU A 499 6.45 16.75 -25.65
CA LEU A 499 6.23 16.40 -24.24
C LEU A 499 7.28 15.42 -23.72
N GLN A 500 7.53 14.34 -24.47
CA GLN A 500 8.50 13.32 -24.10
C GLN A 500 9.09 12.62 -25.33
N SER A 501 10.30 12.09 -25.19
CA SER A 501 11.05 11.47 -26.28
C SER A 501 10.59 10.05 -26.62
N SER A 502 9.96 9.35 -25.67
CA SER A 502 9.49 7.97 -25.85
C SER A 502 8.31 7.65 -24.95
N VAL A 503 7.61 6.54 -25.21
CA VAL A 503 6.48 6.07 -24.41
C VAL A 503 6.54 4.55 -24.21
N VAL A 504 6.14 4.09 -23.02
CA VAL A 504 6.22 2.67 -22.65
C VAL A 504 5.23 1.83 -23.46
N ASN A 505 3.99 2.30 -23.60
CA ASN A 505 2.94 1.62 -24.36
C ASN A 505 2.39 2.55 -25.44
N LEU A 506 2.61 2.19 -26.71
CA LEU A 506 2.11 2.91 -27.88
C LEU A 506 1.15 2.02 -28.67
N HIS A 507 -0.09 2.47 -28.85
CA HIS A 507 -1.07 1.78 -29.69
C HIS A 507 -1.67 2.73 -30.71
N ILE A 508 -1.46 2.47 -32.01
CA ILE A 508 -1.99 3.32 -33.08
C ILE A 508 -2.74 2.43 -34.07
N LYS A 509 -4.03 2.71 -34.26
CA LYS A 509 -4.90 2.01 -35.21
C LYS A 509 -5.56 3.01 -36.17
N ILE A 510 -5.06 3.06 -37.40
CA ILE A 510 -5.50 3.97 -38.45
C ILE A 510 -5.62 3.18 -39.75
N ASP A 511 -6.63 3.49 -40.57
CA ASP A 511 -6.91 2.74 -41.80
C ASP A 511 -5.92 3.05 -42.93
N ASP A 512 -5.49 4.32 -43.07
CA ASP A 512 -4.50 4.77 -44.06
C ASP A 512 -3.43 5.65 -43.42
N ILE A 513 -2.17 5.21 -43.40
CA ILE A 513 -1.04 5.95 -42.81
C ILE A 513 0.05 6.25 -43.84
N THR A 514 0.52 7.50 -43.87
CA THR A 514 1.59 7.89 -44.79
C THR A 514 2.98 7.55 -44.24
N ALA A 515 3.95 7.34 -45.14
CA ALA A 515 5.33 7.04 -44.75
C ALA A 515 5.98 8.08 -43.81
N PRO A 516 5.74 9.40 -43.97
CA PRO A 516 6.23 10.40 -43.02
C PRO A 516 5.63 10.25 -41.61
N THR A 517 4.33 9.95 -41.50
CA THR A 517 3.67 9.71 -40.20
C THR A 517 4.22 8.46 -39.53
N LEU A 518 4.40 7.38 -40.28
CA LEU A 518 4.94 6.12 -39.79
C LEU A 518 6.39 6.28 -39.26
N LEU A 519 7.24 7.03 -39.96
CA LEU A 519 8.61 7.30 -39.51
C LEU A 519 8.62 8.05 -38.17
N PHE A 520 7.75 9.05 -37.99
CA PHE A 520 7.64 9.80 -36.75
C PHE A 520 7.17 8.92 -35.58
N ILE A 521 6.22 8.02 -35.83
CA ILE A 521 5.73 7.03 -34.85
C ILE A 521 6.86 6.11 -34.42
N LEU A 522 7.65 5.61 -35.37
CA LEU A 522 8.78 4.73 -35.06
C LEU A 522 9.83 5.42 -34.20
N ASP A 523 10.06 6.72 -34.40
CA ASP A 523 11.02 7.47 -33.59
C ASP A 523 10.61 7.64 -32.12
N ILE A 524 9.32 7.79 -31.82
CA ILE A 524 8.82 7.88 -30.43
C ILE A 524 8.60 6.51 -29.76
N SER A 525 8.73 5.42 -30.52
CA SER A 525 8.61 4.03 -30.03
C SER A 525 9.94 3.39 -29.57
N LYS A 526 11.06 4.12 -29.71
CA LYS A 526 12.39 3.72 -29.24
C LYS A 526 12.58 4.02 -27.76
#